data_AF-A0A952TAD3-F1
#
_entry.id   AF-A0A952TAD3-F1
#
_cell.length_a   1.000
_cell.length_b   1.000
_cell.length_c   1.000
_cell.angle_alpha   90.00
_cell.angle_beta   90.00
_cell.angle_gamma   90.00
#
_symmetry.space_group_name_H-M   'P 1'
#
loop_
_entity.id
_entity.type
_entity.pdbx_description
1 polymer ?
#
loop_
_entity_poly.entity_id
_entity_poly.type
_entity_poly.pdbx_seq_one_letter_code
_entity_poly.pdbx_strand_id
1 'polypeptide(L)' 'MTERDLRKLEATIRNKMEEIKKQRISLKDSGLGGLMNTLKKVDEASYEKIMPEYKNMVKEYNIFK' A
#
# COMPACT_ATOMS: atom_id res chain seq x y z
N MET A 1 3.92 -1.93 -18.18
CA MET A 1 3.01 -1.18 -17.30
C MET A 1 2.64 0.09 -18.05
N THR A 2 1.35 0.37 -18.26
CA THR A 2 0.91 1.66 -18.84
C THR A 2 0.62 2.67 -17.72
N GLU A 3 0.49 3.97 -18.03
CA GLU A 3 0.05 4.97 -17.05
C GLU A 3 -1.30 4.59 -16.41
N ARG A 4 -2.20 3.98 -17.19
CA ARG A 4 -3.50 3.48 -16.69
C ARG A 4 -3.31 2.40 -15.63
N ASP A 5 -2.34 1.52 -15.82
CA ASP A 5 -2.05 0.44 -14.88
C ASP A 5 -1.39 0.99 -13.61
N LEU A 6 -0.52 2.00 -13.74
CA LEU A 6 0.08 2.69 -12.59
C LEU A 6 -0.99 3.36 -11.72
N ARG A 7 -1.94 4.09 -12.33
CA ARG A 7 -3.06 4.71 -11.60
C ARG A 7 -3.92 3.67 -10.88
N LYS A 8 -4.17 2.52 -11.50
CA LYS A 8 -4.90 1.40 -10.87
C LYS A 8 -4.12 0.81 -9.69
N LEU A 9 -2.81 0.65 -9.84
CA LEU A 9 -1.93 0.15 -8.77
C LEU A 9 -1.97 1.08 -7.56
N GLU A 10 -1.81 2.39 -7.76
CA GLU A 10 -1.90 3.39 -6.70
C GLU A 10 -3.27 3.38 -6.01
N ALA A 11 -4.36 3.36 -6.80
CA ALA A 11 -5.71 3.29 -6.25
C ALA A 11 -5.92 2.00 -5.41
N THR A 12 -5.39 0.87 -5.89
CA THR A 12 -5.47 -0.40 -5.17
C THR A 12 -4.70 -0.36 -3.85
N ILE A 13 -3.51 0.24 -3.85
CA ILE A 13 -2.69 0.43 -2.64
C ILE A 13 -3.45 1.27 -1.61
N ARG A 14 -3.98 2.43 -2.02
CA ARG A 14 -4.75 3.32 -1.14
C ARG A 14 -6.00 2.65 -0.59
N ASN A 15 -6.76 1.94 -1.44
CA ASN A 15 -7.93 1.21 -0.99
C ASN A 15 -7.58 0.14 0.04
N LYS A 16 -6.50 -0.62 -0.16
CA LYS A 16 -6.06 -1.61 0.83
C LYS A 16 -5.62 -0.98 2.14
N MET A 17 -4.93 0.16 2.09
CA MET A 17 -4.60 0.92 3.30
C MET A 17 -5.87 1.34 4.05
N GLU A 18 -6.90 1.82 3.36
CA GLU A 18 -8.18 2.18 3.98
C GLU A 18 -8.93 0.98 4.57
N GLU A 19 -8.93 -0.17 3.89
CA GLU A 19 -9.56 -1.39 4.40
C GLU A 19 -8.84 -1.92 5.67
N ILE A 20 -7.51 -1.76 5.75
CA ILE A 20 -6.73 -2.05 6.96
C ILE A 20 -7.08 -1.06 8.07
N LYS A 21 -7.13 0.25 7.76
CA LYS A 21 -7.49 1.29 8.73
C LYS A 21 -8.88 1.06 9.33
N LYS A 22 -9.82 0.56 8.51
CA LYS A 22 -11.18 0.16 8.91
C LYS A 22 -11.27 -1.22 9.56
N GLN A 23 -10.13 -1.89 9.79
CA GLN A 23 -10.03 -3.24 10.36
C GLN A 23 -10.84 -4.30 9.61
N ARG A 24 -11.09 -4.09 8.30
CA ARG A 24 -11.81 -5.06 7.46
C ARG A 24 -10.91 -6.18 6.97
N ILE A 25 -9.62 -5.90 6.82
CA ILE A 25 -8.58 -6.89 6.48
C ILE A 25 -7.35 -6.65 7.35
N SER A 26 -6.61 -7.71 7.66
CA SER A 26 -5.33 -7.58 8.37
C SER A 26 -4.23 -7.11 7.42
N LEU A 27 -3.18 -6.48 7.96
CA LEU A 27 -1.99 -6.12 7.18
C LEU A 27 -1.38 -7.36 6.50
N LYS A 28 -1.32 -8.49 7.20
CA LYS A 28 -0.77 -9.76 6.71
C LYS A 28 -1.56 -10.30 5.52
N ASP A 29 -2.89 -10.29 5.60
CA ASP A 29 -3.77 -10.88 4.58
C ASP A 29 -4.00 -9.93 3.40
N SER A 30 -3.71 -8.63 3.57
CA SER A 30 -3.95 -7.61 2.56
C SER A 30 -3.10 -7.76 1.30
N GLY A 31 -1.92 -8.40 1.37
CA GLY A 31 -0.95 -8.42 0.28
C GLY A 31 -0.35 -7.04 -0.06
N LEU A 32 -0.56 -6.02 0.79
CA LEU A 32 -0.18 -4.64 0.53
C LEU A 32 1.34 -4.46 0.33
N GLY A 33 2.17 -5.20 1.07
CA GLY A 33 3.62 -5.17 0.90
C GLY A 33 4.09 -5.56 -0.51
N GLY A 34 3.43 -6.53 -1.14
CA GLY A 34 3.72 -6.93 -2.52
C GLY A 34 3.38 -5.83 -3.54
N LEU A 35 2.28 -5.11 -3.31
CA LEU A 35 1.89 -3.98 -4.15
C LEU A 35 2.84 -2.79 -3.99
N MET A 36 3.28 -2.49 -2.76
CA MET A 36 4.29 -1.46 -2.49
C MET A 36 5.62 -1.79 -3.17
N ASN A 37 6.05 -3.06 -3.13
CA ASN A 37 7.26 -3.50 -3.84
C ASN A 37 7.11 -3.38 -5.36
N THR A 38 5.92 -3.62 -5.89
CA THR A 38 5.64 -3.42 -7.31
C THR A 38 5.70 -1.95 -7.66
N LEU A 39 5.05 -1.08 -6.88
CA LEU A 39 5.07 0.37 -7.07
C LEU A 39 6.50 0.91 -7.09
N LYS A 40 7.33 0.52 -6.11
CA LYS A 40 8.75 0.92 -6.04
C LYS A 40 9.52 0.62 -7.33
N LYS A 41 9.25 -0.52 -7.98
CA LYS A 41 9.95 -0.95 -9.20
C LYS A 41 9.50 -0.20 -10.44
N VAL A 42 8.24 0.25 -10.47
CA VAL A 42 7.63 0.80 -11.69
C VAL A 42 7.55 2.32 -11.68
N ASP A 43 7.45 2.93 -10.49
CA ASP A 43 7.48 4.37 -10.30
C ASP A 43 7.96 4.74 -8.89
N GLU A 44 9.24 5.12 -8.81
CA GLU A 44 9.89 5.50 -7.55
C GLU A 44 9.31 6.80 -6.97
N ALA A 45 8.87 7.73 -7.83
CA ALA A 45 8.31 9.00 -7.40
C ALA A 45 6.99 8.84 -6.63
N SER A 46 6.05 8.02 -7.11
CA SER A 46 4.82 7.72 -6.37
C SER A 46 5.08 6.84 -5.16
N TYR A 47 6.06 5.94 -5.21
CA TYR A 47 6.46 5.16 -4.04
C TYR A 47 6.89 6.07 -2.88
N GLU A 48 7.82 7.00 -3.13
CA GLU A 48 8.32 7.92 -2.09
C GLU A 48 7.20 8.82 -1.53
N LYS A 49 6.18 9.16 -2.34
CA LYS A 49 5.00 9.91 -1.86
C LYS A 49 4.10 9.10 -0.94
N ILE A 50 3.89 7.80 -1.22
CA ILE A 50 2.97 6.94 -0.43
C ILE A 50 3.69 6.35 0.80
N MET A 51 5.01 6.20 0.74
CA MET A 51 5.83 5.53 1.75
C MET A 51 5.64 6.05 3.20
N PRO A 52 5.58 7.38 3.47
CA PRO A 52 5.36 7.86 4.83
C PRO A 52 4.02 7.41 5.42
N GLU A 53 2.94 7.51 4.63
CA GLU A 53 1.60 7.09 5.03
C GLU A 53 1.54 5.58 5.27
N TYR A 54 2.14 4.80 4.36
CA TYR A 54 2.25 3.35 4.49
C TYR A 54 2.99 2.96 5.78
N LYS A 55 4.13 3.58 6.07
CA LYS A 55 4.92 3.30 7.28
C LYS A 55 4.15 3.60 8.56
N ASN A 56 3.42 4.72 8.61
CA ASN A 56 2.61 5.08 9.77
C ASN A 56 1.49 4.06 9.99
N MET A 57 0.76 3.72 8.94
CA MET A 57 -0.28 2.69 9.00
C MET A 57 0.30 1.32 9.40
N VAL A 58 1.46 0.92 8.88
CA VAL A 58 2.08 -0.34 9.32
C VAL A 58 2.39 -0.29 10.81
N LYS A 59 2.95 0.80 11.36
CA LYS A 59 3.24 0.88 12.79
C LYS A 59 1.98 0.79 13.65
N GLU A 60 0.91 1.45 13.24
CA GLU A 60 -0.36 1.50 13.98
C GLU A 60 -1.13 0.19 13.91
N TYR A 61 -1.12 -0.50 12.76
CA TYR A 61 -1.97 -1.66 12.50
C TYR A 61 -1.23 -3.00 12.44
N ASN A 62 0.10 -3.01 12.62
CA ASN A 62 0.90 -4.23 12.79
C ASN A 62 0.87 -4.71 14.26
N ILE A 63 -0.30 -4.70 14.90
CA ILE A 63 -0.52 -5.08 16.31
C ILE A 63 -0.55 -6.62 16.50
N PHE A 64 0.17 -7.36 15.68
CA PHE A 64 0.47 -8.77 15.95
C PHE A 64 1.99 -8.94 15.92
N LYS A 65 2.59 -8.67 17.08
CA LYS A 65 3.83 -9.31 17.50
C LYS A 65 3.49 -10.69 18.05
#